data_AF-A0A2V5P0V4-F1
#
_entry.id   AF-A0A2V5P0V4-F1
#
_cell.length_a   1.000
_cell.length_b   1.000
_cell.length_c   1.000
_cell.angle_alpha   90.00
_cell.angle_beta   90.00
_cell.angle_gamma   90.00
#
_symmetry.space_group_name_H-M   'P 1'
#
loop_
_entity.id
_entity.type
_entity.pdbx_description
1 polymer ?
#
loop_
_entity_poly.entity_id
_entity_poly.type
_entity_poly.pdbx_seq_one_letter_code
_entity_poly.pdbx_strand_id
1 'polypeptide(L)'
;MKPTSLTAQKRFPLTDYNYQSMTITGYRGGCAKSVAPSFRNISRQYFQKEARHDFVTEAIVFAMLIVISTVAVASGAQAAVQLCRAFGAL
;
A
#
# COMPACT_ATOMS: atom_id res chain seq x y z
N MET A 1 -3.58 -32.61 -40.85
CA MET A 1 -2.74 -33.35 -39.87
C MET A 1 -2.96 -32.76 -38.49
N LYS A 2 -3.34 -33.65 -37.56
CA LYS A 2 -3.26 -33.68 -36.08
C LYS A 2 -3.19 -32.36 -35.27
N PRO A 3 -4.09 -32.15 -34.28
CA PRO A 3 -3.82 -31.23 -33.18
C PRO A 3 -2.87 -31.91 -32.19
N THR A 4 -1.72 -31.28 -31.92
CA THR A 4 -0.79 -31.75 -30.90
C THR A 4 -1.23 -31.18 -29.55
N SER A 5 -1.69 -32.06 -28.66
CA SER A 5 -1.95 -31.73 -27.26
C SER A 5 -0.63 -31.39 -26.56
N LEU A 6 -0.49 -30.15 -26.08
CA LEU A 6 0.57 -29.77 -25.16
C LEU A 6 0.00 -29.78 -23.74
N THR A 7 0.22 -30.92 -23.11
CA THR A 7 0.42 -31.16 -21.68
C THR A 7 0.51 -29.89 -20.83
N ALA A 8 -0.46 -29.75 -19.90
CA ALA A 8 -0.49 -28.71 -18.88
C ALA A 8 0.70 -28.87 -17.92
N GLN A 9 1.78 -28.12 -18.15
CA GLN A 9 2.79 -27.88 -17.13
C GLN A 9 2.33 -26.72 -16.24
N LYS A 10 2.01 -27.04 -14.98
CA LYS A 10 1.77 -26.07 -13.92
C LYS A 10 3.05 -25.27 -13.65
N ARG A 11 3.25 -24.16 -14.37
CA ARG A 11 4.21 -23.13 -14.01
C ARG A 11 3.42 -21.87 -13.63
N PHE A 12 3.68 -21.39 -12.42
CA PHE A 12 3.23 -20.11 -11.88
C PHE A 12 3.23 -18.99 -12.93
N PRO A 13 2.28 -18.05 -12.85
CA PRO A 13 1.52 -17.57 -13.99
C PRO A 13 2.43 -17.19 -15.15
N LEU A 14 2.23 -17.88 -16.28
CA LEU A 14 2.59 -17.35 -17.58
C LEU A 14 1.76 -16.09 -17.80
N THR A 15 2.18 -14.97 -17.22
CA THR A 15 1.89 -13.68 -17.79
C THR A 15 2.61 -13.64 -19.12
N ASP A 16 1.90 -14.09 -20.15
CA ASP A 16 2.24 -13.93 -21.54
C ASP A 16 2.18 -12.42 -21.83
N TYR A 17 3.20 -11.68 -21.38
CA TYR A 17 3.39 -10.28 -21.73
C TYR A 17 3.91 -10.22 -23.17
N ASN A 18 3.05 -10.59 -24.10
CA ASN A 18 3.17 -10.16 -25.48
C ASN A 18 2.77 -8.67 -25.51
N TYR A 19 3.74 -7.78 -25.27
CA TYR A 19 3.57 -6.36 -25.59
C TYR A 19 3.54 -6.25 -27.11
N GLN A 20 2.36 -6.46 -27.67
CA GLN A 20 2.02 -6.10 -29.04
C GLN A 20 2.00 -4.58 -29.09
N SER A 21 3.08 -3.96 -29.56
CA SER A 21 3.02 -2.55 -29.96
C SER A 21 2.01 -2.48 -31.09
N MET A 22 0.80 -2.03 -30.76
CA MET A 22 -0.29 -1.85 -31.70
C MET A 22 0.18 -0.88 -32.79
N THR A 23 0.72 -1.40 -33.89
CA THR A 23 0.89 -0.64 -35.12
C THR A 23 -0.50 -0.51 -35.70
N ILE A 24 -1.22 0.51 -35.24
CA ILE A 24 -2.50 0.91 -35.80
C ILE A 24 -2.22 1.41 -37.22
N THR A 25 -2.16 0.49 -38.17
CA THR A 25 -2.09 0.76 -39.60
C THR A 25 -3.48 1.18 -40.07
N GLY A 26 -3.85 2.43 -39.79
CA GLY A 26 -5.05 3.02 -40.39
C GLY A 26 -5.79 4.09 -39.58
N TYR A 27 -5.37 4.43 -38.36
CA TYR A 27 -6.03 5.51 -37.61
C TYR A 27 -5.40 6.85 -37.99
N ARG A 28 -6.09 7.59 -38.87
CA ARG A 28 -5.81 8.99 -39.15
C ARG A 28 -6.27 9.82 -37.95
N GLY A 29 -5.48 9.77 -36.88
CA GLY A 29 -5.70 10.56 -35.67
C GLY A 29 -5.51 12.03 -35.98
N GLY A 30 -6.60 12.76 -36.21
CA GLY A 30 -6.62 14.19 -35.99
C GLY A 30 -6.10 14.46 -34.59
N CYS A 31 -5.07 15.31 -34.50
CA CYS A 31 -4.26 15.78 -33.36
C CYS A 31 -4.87 15.75 -31.94
N ALA A 32 -5.43 14.64 -31.48
CA ALA A 32 -5.71 14.39 -30.08
C ALA A 32 -4.42 13.85 -29.49
N LYS A 33 -3.56 14.74 -29.02
CA LYS A 33 -2.49 14.37 -28.10
C LYS A 33 -3.16 13.81 -26.84
N SER A 34 -3.46 12.51 -26.84
CA SER A 34 -3.51 11.70 -25.65
C SER A 34 -2.09 11.72 -25.09
N VAL A 35 -1.73 12.83 -24.42
CA VAL A 35 -0.55 12.90 -23.60
C VAL A 35 -0.79 11.83 -22.54
N ALA A 36 -0.15 10.67 -22.71
CA ALA A 36 -0.09 9.65 -21.67
C ALA A 36 0.20 10.41 -20.37
N PRO A 37 -0.65 10.30 -19.33
CA PRO A 37 -0.52 11.15 -18.16
C PRO A 37 0.91 10.97 -17.67
N SER A 38 1.66 12.08 -17.66
CA SER A 38 3.06 12.05 -17.24
C SER A 38 3.14 11.25 -15.94
N PHE A 39 4.18 10.44 -15.76
CA PHE A 39 4.39 9.69 -14.53
C PHE A 39 4.22 10.57 -13.28
N ARG A 40 4.58 11.85 -13.42
CA ARG A 40 4.41 12.91 -12.42
C ARG A 40 2.95 13.26 -12.08
N ASN A 41 2.03 13.14 -13.04
CA ASN A 41 0.60 13.35 -12.86
C ASN A 41 -0.08 12.14 -12.21
N ILE A 42 0.33 10.92 -12.60
CA ILE A 42 -0.16 9.66 -12.00
C ILE A 42 0.28 9.59 -10.53
N SER A 43 1.56 9.83 -10.26
CA SER A 43 2.07 9.82 -8.89
C SER A 43 1.40 10.90 -8.04
N ARG A 44 1.19 12.11 -8.59
CA ARG A 44 0.46 13.17 -7.87
C ARG A 44 -0.97 12.77 -7.54
N GLN A 45 -1.70 12.11 -8.43
CA GLN A 45 -3.05 11.63 -8.13
C GLN A 45 -3.05 10.55 -7.05
N TYR A 46 -2.12 9.59 -7.09
CA TYR A 46 -1.93 8.57 -6.06
C TYR A 46 -1.64 9.20 -4.69
N PHE A 47 -0.67 10.11 -4.62
CA PHE A 47 -0.31 10.78 -3.37
C PHE A 47 -1.43 11.68 -2.82
N GLN A 48 -2.25 12.28 -3.68
CA GLN A 48 -3.32 13.17 -3.24
C GLN A 48 -4.59 12.45 -2.80
N LYS A 49 -4.98 11.38 -3.50
CA LYS A 49 -6.24 10.67 -3.22
C LYS A 49 -6.07 9.45 -2.34
N GLU A 50 -5.01 8.68 -2.53
CA GLU A 50 -4.87 7.37 -1.89
C GLU A 50 -3.92 7.46 -0.68
N ALA A 51 -2.71 8.01 -0.87
CA ALA A 51 -1.71 8.03 0.21
C ALA A 51 -2.12 8.86 1.45
N ARG A 52 -2.94 9.90 1.28
CA ARG A 52 -3.40 10.73 2.41
C ARG A 52 -4.40 9.99 3.30
N HIS A 53 -5.27 9.19 2.70
CA HIS A 53 -6.32 8.50 3.46
C HIS A 53 -5.73 7.37 4.30
N ASP A 54 -4.77 6.63 3.74
CA ASP A 54 -4.06 5.58 4.47
C ASP A 54 -3.28 6.16 5.66
N PHE A 55 -2.56 7.27 5.45
CA PHE A 55 -1.84 7.94 6.54
C PHE A 55 -2.76 8.43 7.66
N VAL A 56 -3.91 9.03 7.31
CA VAL A 56 -4.88 9.51 8.32
C VAL A 56 -5.49 8.33 9.08
N THR A 57 -5.85 7.26 8.38
CA THR A 57 -6.41 6.05 9.01
C THR A 57 -5.41 5.42 9.96
N GLU A 58 -4.15 5.28 9.55
CA GLU A 58 -3.07 4.76 10.39
C GLU A 58 -2.81 5.65 11.61
N ALA A 59 -2.79 6.97 11.45
CA ALA A 59 -2.64 7.90 12.56
C ALA A 59 -3.79 7.79 13.59
N ILE A 60 -5.03 7.60 13.12
CA ILE A 60 -6.18 7.38 14.00
C ILE A 60 -6.01 6.08 14.80
N VAL A 61 -5.60 4.99 14.15
CA VAL A 61 -5.34 3.71 14.82
C VAL A 61 -4.26 3.86 15.88
N PHE A 62 -3.15 4.51 15.57
CA PHE A 62 -2.09 4.80 16.54
C PHE A 62 -2.58 5.64 17.72
N ALA A 63 -3.38 6.68 17.47
CA ALA A 63 -3.95 7.50 18.53
C ALA A 63 -4.86 6.67 19.46
N MET A 64 -5.68 5.77 18.91
CA MET A 64 -6.52 4.87 19.69
C MET A 64 -5.67 3.91 20.54
N LEU A 65 -4.58 3.38 20.01
CA LEU A 65 -3.65 2.52 20.77
C LEU A 65 -2.99 3.28 21.93
N ILE A 66 -2.62 4.55 21.73
CA ILE A 66 -2.09 5.40 22.81
C ILE A 66 -3.15 5.58 23.90
N VAL A 67 -4.39 5.92 23.52
CA VAL A 67 -5.49 6.11 24.49
C VAL A 67 -5.78 4.84 25.28
N ILE A 68 -5.87 3.69 24.59
CA ILE A 68 -6.14 2.40 25.24
C ILE A 68 -4.98 2.01 26.18
N SER A 69 -3.73 2.23 25.77
CA SER A 69 -2.56 1.90 26.58
C SER A 69 -2.33 2.84 27.76
N THR A 70 -2.96 4.03 27.78
CA THR A 70 -2.69 5.04 28.82
C THR A 70 -3.01 4.51 30.22
N VAL A 71 -4.11 3.76 30.37
CA VAL A 71 -4.53 3.21 31.68
C VAL A 71 -3.52 2.19 32.20
N ALA A 72 -3.02 1.29 31.34
CA ALA A 72 -2.04 0.28 31.71
C ALA A 72 -0.67 0.90 32.04
N VAL A 73 -0.27 1.92 31.28
CA VAL A 73 0.98 2.67 31.56
C VAL A 73 0.87 3.43 32.87
N ALA A 74 -0.26 4.11 33.12
CA ALA A 74 -0.46 4.86 34.35
C ALA A 74 -0.48 3.95 35.59
N SER A 75 -1.20 2.82 35.53
CA SER A 75 -1.25 1.86 36.64
C SER A 75 0.11 1.22 36.88
N GLY A 76 0.84 0.84 35.83
CA GLY A 76 2.21 0.34 35.92
C GLY A 76 3.18 1.36 36.53
N ALA A 77 3.11 2.63 36.10
CA ALA A 77 3.93 3.69 36.65
C ALA A 77 3.63 3.94 38.14
N GLN A 78 2.36 3.93 38.55
CA GLN A 78 1.98 4.04 39.96
C GLN A 78 2.53 2.88 40.79
N ALA A 79 2.42 1.64 40.30
CA ALA A 79 2.96 0.47 40.97
C ALA A 79 4.49 0.55 41.11
N ALA A 80 5.20 0.99 40.07
CA ALA A 80 6.64 1.17 40.11
C ALA A 80 7.06 2.24 41.13
N VAL A 81 6.36 3.37 41.20
CA VAL A 81 6.63 4.42 42.20
C VAL A 81 6.40 3.90 43.62
N GLN A 82 5.33 3.14 43.84
CA GLN A 82 5.06 2.52 45.15
C GLN A 82 6.16 1.53 45.54
N LEU A 83 6.65 0.74 44.58
CA LEU A 83 7.76 -0.18 44.77
C LEU A 83 9.04 0.57 45.17
N CYS A 84 9.41 1.62 44.44
CA CYS A 84 10.60 2.43 44.76
C CYS A 84 10.54 3.03 46.17
N ARG A 85 9.36 3.52 46.56
CA ARG A 85 9.12 4.01 47.94
C ARG A 85 9.26 2.91 48.98
N ALA A 86 8.73 1.71 48.70
CA ALA A 86 8.83 0.58 49.60
C ALA A 86 10.29 0.13 49.82
N PHE A 87 11.15 0.26 48.81
CA PHE A 87 12.57 -0.05 48.90
C PHE A 87 13.45 1.14 49.36
N GLY A 88 12.87 2.30 49.67
CA GLY A 88 13.62 3.47 50.15
C GLY A 88 14.57 4.07 49.11
N ALA A 89 14.35 3.78 47.83
CA ALA A 89 15.16 4.30 46.72
C ALA A 89 14.73 5.71 46.27
N LEU A 90 13.66 6.26 46.88
CA LEU A 90 13.12 7.60 46.63
C LEU A 90 12.66 8.25 47.93
#